data_AF-A0A554LKT4-F1
#
_entry.id   AF-A0A554LKT4-F1
#
_cell.length_a   1.000
_cell.length_b   1.000
_cell.length_c   1.000
_cell.angle_alpha   90.00
_cell.angle_beta   90.00
_cell.angle_gamma   90.00
#
_symmetry.space_group_name_H-M   'P 1'
#
loop_
_entity.id
_entity.type
_entity.pdbx_description
1 polymer ?
#
loop_
_entity_poly.entity_id
_entity_poly.type
_entity_poly.pdbx_seq_one_letter_code
_entity_poly.pdbx_strand_id
1 'polypeptide(L)'
;MRRDFRRENGYIYSIEITNSNPFIIKSFSLFLEKIICADWSRIRGQLFFYPDLNEHNLIKQWSNISNIPISQFQKSICLKQKTGKFKPNPMGTFKLRYTHKNDFLKLQKMINQLWRDAGVV
;
A
#
# COMPACT_ATOMS: atom_id res chain seq x y z
N MET A 1 11.67 -5.95 3.21
CA MET A 1 12.72 -4.94 3.31
C MET A 1 13.22 -4.67 1.90
N ARG A 2 13.38 -3.41 1.51
CA ARG A 2 13.97 -3.05 0.21
C ARG A 2 15.08 -2.03 0.40
N ARG A 3 16.10 -2.06 -0.46
CA ARG A 3 17.19 -1.08 -0.44
C ARG A 3 16.64 0.30 -0.81
N ASP A 4 17.05 1.33 -0.07
CA ASP A 4 16.79 2.73 -0.38
C ASP A 4 18.05 3.36 -0.95
N PHE A 5 18.10 3.52 -2.27
CA PHE A 5 19.26 4.06 -2.98
C PHE A 5 19.52 5.56 -2.70
N ARG A 6 18.60 6.25 -2.01
CA ARG A 6 18.77 7.66 -1.64
C ARG A 6 19.63 7.85 -0.40
N ARG A 7 19.94 6.78 0.34
CA ARG A 7 20.76 6.80 1.56
C ARG A 7 21.82 5.71 1.47
N GLU A 8 23.05 6.03 1.85
CA GLU A 8 24.08 5.01 2.00
C GLU A 8 23.64 3.97 3.04
N ASN A 9 23.68 2.69 2.68
CA ASN A 9 23.17 1.57 3.48
C ASN A 9 21.72 1.75 3.99
N GLY A 10 20.89 2.51 3.26
CA GLY A 10 19.48 2.72 3.59
C GLY A 10 18.60 1.53 3.28
N TYR A 11 17.70 1.19 4.20
CA TYR A 11 16.65 0.18 3.99
C TYR A 11 15.28 0.72 4.37
N ILE A 12 14.28 0.34 3.58
CA ILE A 12 12.87 0.61 3.85
C ILE A 12 12.19 -0.66 4.34
N TYR A 13 11.55 -0.53 5.49
CA TYR A 13 10.76 -1.56 6.16
C TYR A 13 9.29 -1.20 6.04
N SER A 14 8.68 -1.58 4.91
CA SER A 14 7.30 -1.27 4.58
C SER A 14 6.45 -2.52 4.48
N ILE A 15 5.29 -2.49 5.13
CA ILE A 15 4.17 -3.39 4.89
C ILE A 15 3.25 -2.65 3.92
N GLU A 16 3.18 -3.09 2.67
CA GLU A 16 2.47 -2.37 1.62
C GLU A 16 1.77 -3.29 0.62
N ILE A 17 0.67 -2.82 0.07
CA ILE A 17 -0.03 -3.44 -1.07
C ILE A 17 -0.31 -2.38 -2.13
N THR A 18 -0.39 -2.79 -3.38
CA THR A 18 -0.84 -1.95 -4.49
C THR A 18 -1.88 -2.73 -5.28
N ASN A 19 -3.11 -2.24 -5.33
CA ASN A 19 -4.21 -2.94 -5.97
C ASN A 19 -5.28 -1.96 -6.47
N SER A 20 -6.02 -2.36 -7.49
CA SER A 20 -7.13 -1.59 -8.06
C SER A 20 -8.50 -2.08 -7.61
N ASN A 21 -8.56 -3.23 -6.91
CA ASN A 21 -9.77 -3.75 -6.29
C ASN A 21 -10.00 -3.09 -4.91
N PRO A 22 -11.13 -2.38 -4.70
CA PRO A 22 -11.41 -1.69 -3.44
C PRO A 22 -11.56 -2.64 -2.24
N PHE A 23 -12.06 -3.86 -2.46
CA PHE A 23 -12.20 -4.86 -1.38
C PHE A 23 -10.85 -5.32 -0.85
N ILE A 24 -9.86 -5.50 -1.73
CA ILE A 24 -8.50 -5.89 -1.33
C ILE A 24 -7.86 -4.78 -0.48
N ILE A 25 -8.00 -3.52 -0.89
CA ILE A 25 -7.48 -2.38 -0.13
C ILE A 25 -8.18 -2.26 1.23
N LYS A 26 -9.51 -2.40 1.28
CA LYS A 26 -10.27 -2.35 2.53
C LYS A 26 -9.86 -3.46 3.49
N SER A 27 -9.74 -4.71 3.01
CA SER A 27 -9.27 -5.83 3.82
C SER A 27 -7.85 -5.63 4.34
N PHE A 28 -6.96 -5.07 3.51
CA PHE A 28 -5.60 -4.78 3.94
C PHE A 28 -5.54 -3.63 4.96
N SER A 29 -6.39 -2.61 4.82
CA SER A 29 -6.55 -1.55 5.82
C SER A 29 -7.00 -2.11 7.16
N LEU A 30 -8.02 -2.99 7.17
CA LEU A 30 -8.48 -3.69 8.37
C LEU A 30 -7.39 -4.60 8.98
N PHE A 31 -6.60 -5.27 8.16
CA PHE A 31 -5.45 -6.04 8.64
C PHE A 31 -4.42 -5.16 9.35
N LEU A 32 -4.09 -4.00 8.78
CA LEU A 32 -3.17 -3.04 9.42
C LEU A 32 -3.74 -2.51 10.73
N GLU A 33 -5.04 -2.18 10.77
CA GLU A 33 -5.69 -1.64 11.95
C GLU A 33 -5.85 -2.67 13.08
N LYS A 34 -6.36 -3.87 12.76
CA LYS A 34 -6.82 -4.84 13.76
C LYS A 34 -5.81 -5.92 14.10
N ILE A 35 -4.95 -6.31 13.15
CA ILE A 35 -4.01 -7.43 13.33
C ILE A 35 -2.61 -6.90 13.60
N ILE A 36 -2.15 -5.93 12.80
CA ILE A 36 -0.85 -5.30 13.03
C ILE A 36 -0.90 -4.27 14.16
N CYS A 37 -2.09 -3.71 14.45
CA CYS A 37 -2.25 -2.58 15.36
C CYS A 37 -1.34 -1.41 14.97
N ALA A 38 -1.30 -1.12 13.66
CA ALA A 38 -0.40 -0.14 13.07
C ALA A 38 -0.68 1.28 13.61
N ASP A 39 0.40 2.05 13.83
CA ASP A 39 0.30 3.48 14.08
C ASP A 39 -0.27 4.19 12.84
N TRP A 40 -1.55 4.58 12.93
CA TRP A 40 -2.29 5.14 11.80
C TRP A 40 -1.62 6.39 11.24
N SER A 41 -0.91 7.17 12.07
CA SER A 41 -0.20 8.40 11.65
C SER A 41 0.93 8.14 10.65
N ARG A 42 1.41 6.89 10.54
CA ARG A 42 2.49 6.46 9.63
C ARG A 42 1.98 5.87 8.32
N ILE A 43 0.68 5.65 8.19
CA ILE A 43 0.10 5.10 6.97
C ILE A 43 0.15 6.16 5.86
N ARG A 44 0.48 5.76 4.65
CA ARG A 44 0.50 6.64 3.48
C ARG A 44 -0.26 5.98 2.33
N GLY A 45 -1.14 6.76 1.72
CA GLY A 45 -1.83 6.41 0.47
C GLY A 45 -1.10 7.00 -0.72
N GLN A 46 -1.10 6.31 -1.86
CA GLN A 46 -0.65 6.88 -3.12
C GLN A 46 -1.54 6.40 -4.26
N LEU A 47 -2.07 7.35 -5.02
CA LEU A 47 -2.94 7.09 -6.17
C LEU A 47 -2.14 7.02 -7.47
N PHE A 48 -2.47 6.06 -8.32
CA PHE A 48 -2.02 5.94 -9.70
C PHE A 48 -3.25 6.01 -10.59
N PHE A 49 -3.28 6.94 -11.53
CA PHE A 49 -4.47 7.20 -12.37
C PHE A 49 -4.06 7.64 -13.77
N TYR A 50 -5.02 7.64 -14.70
CA TYR A 50 -4.83 8.13 -16.06
C TYR A 50 -5.39 9.55 -16.22
N PRO A 51 -4.91 10.35 -17.20
CA PRO A 51 -5.32 11.75 -17.35
C PRO A 51 -6.83 11.98 -17.53
N ASP A 52 -7.56 10.98 -18.02
CA ASP A 52 -9.00 11.00 -18.22
C ASP A 52 -9.81 10.86 -16.92
N LEU A 53 -9.16 10.57 -15.78
CA LEU A 53 -9.82 10.39 -14.50
C LEU A 53 -9.67 11.64 -13.61
N ASN A 54 -10.71 11.91 -12.81
CA ASN A 54 -10.70 13.01 -11.85
C ASN A 54 -9.96 12.60 -10.56
N GLU A 55 -8.73 13.10 -10.38
CA GLU A 55 -7.87 12.80 -9.23
C GLU A 55 -8.55 13.04 -7.89
N HIS A 56 -9.23 14.18 -7.74
CA HIS A 56 -9.85 14.57 -6.47
C HIS A 56 -10.99 13.64 -6.07
N ASN A 57 -11.81 13.20 -7.03
CA ASN A 57 -12.86 12.22 -6.79
C ASN A 57 -12.27 10.86 -6.40
N LEU A 58 -11.19 10.44 -7.06
CA LEU A 58 -10.50 9.20 -6.73
C LEU A 58 -9.88 9.25 -5.33
N ILE A 59 -9.24 10.35 -4.94
CA ILE A 59 -8.67 10.54 -3.59
C ILE A 59 -9.78 10.41 -2.54
N LYS A 60 -10.93 11.05 -2.74
CA LYS A 60 -12.08 10.94 -1.83
C LYS A 60 -12.58 9.49 -1.72
N GLN A 61 -12.73 8.80 -2.85
CA GLN A 61 -13.15 7.40 -2.88
C GLN A 61 -12.17 6.50 -2.12
N TRP A 62 -10.87 6.63 -2.41
CA TRP A 62 -9.84 5.82 -1.75
C TRP A 62 -9.68 6.15 -0.28
N SER A 63 -9.89 7.41 0.12
CA SER A 63 -9.91 7.82 1.53
C SER A 63 -11.03 7.10 2.28
N ASN A 64 -12.24 7.08 1.71
CA ASN A 64 -13.37 6.35 2.28
C ASN A 64 -13.15 4.83 2.33
N ILE A 65 -12.59 4.23 1.27
CA ILE A 65 -12.36 2.78 1.19
C ILE A 65 -11.30 2.31 2.18
N SER A 66 -10.20 3.06 2.29
CA SER A 66 -9.05 2.69 3.12
C SER A 66 -9.10 3.25 4.54
N ASN A 67 -10.07 4.11 4.86
CA ASN A 67 -10.19 4.81 6.13
C ASN A 67 -8.95 5.64 6.51
N ILE A 68 -8.18 6.10 5.52
CA ILE A 68 -7.06 7.01 5.75
C ILE A 68 -7.47 8.44 5.39
N PRO A 69 -7.09 9.45 6.19
CA PRO A 69 -7.41 10.83 5.87
C PRO A 69 -6.63 11.30 4.63
N ILE A 70 -7.24 12.22 3.87
CA ILE A 70 -6.66 12.79 2.64
C ILE A 70 -5.28 13.42 2.92
N SER A 71 -5.06 13.98 4.12
CA SER A 71 -3.77 14.54 4.54
C SER A 71 -2.61 13.53 4.55
N GLN A 72 -2.90 12.23 4.56
CA GLN A 72 -1.92 11.15 4.51
C GLN A 72 -1.67 10.62 3.09
N PHE A 73 -2.28 11.21 2.07
CA PHE A 73 -2.01 10.88 0.67
C PHE A 73 -0.72 11.56 0.21
N GLN A 74 0.16 10.77 -0.40
CA GLN A 74 1.34 11.28 -1.10
C GLN A 74 0.94 11.76 -2.50
N LYS A 75 1.85 12.48 -3.16
CA LYS A 75 1.68 12.92 -4.55
C LYS A 75 1.24 11.75 -5.43
N SER A 76 0.09 11.93 -6.08
CA SER A 76 -0.45 10.97 -7.04
C SER A 76 0.43 10.90 -8.29
N ILE A 77 0.39 9.75 -8.95
CA ILE A 77 1.17 9.47 -10.16
C ILE A 77 0.20 9.35 -11.32
N CYS A 78 0.21 10.35 -12.20
CA CYS A 78 -0.50 10.33 -13.47
C CYS A 78 0.29 9.48 -14.48
N LEU A 79 -0.28 8.34 -14.89
CA LEU A 79 0.31 7.40 -15.84
C LEU A 79 0.07 7.92 -17.26
N LYS A 80 1.16 8.18 -18.00
CA LYS A 80 1.10 8.86 -19.31
C LYS A 80 0.27 8.13 -20.37
N GLN A 81 0.26 6.79 -20.35
CA GLN A 81 -0.45 6.00 -21.36
C GLN A 81 -0.98 4.70 -20.77
N LYS A 82 -2.19 4.32 -21.22
CA LYS A 82 -2.75 2.98 -21.00
C LYS A 82 -1.90 1.99 -21.80
N THR A 83 -0.85 1.46 -21.19
CA THR A 83 -0.14 0.33 -21.80
C THR A 83 -1.13 -0.81 -21.83
N GLY A 84 -1.45 -1.37 -23.01
CA GLY A 84 -2.40 -2.48 -23.16
C GLY A 84 -2.09 -3.74 -22.32
N LYS A 85 -0.97 -3.70 -21.57
CA LYS A 85 -0.57 -4.66 -20.53
C LYS A 85 -1.45 -4.61 -19.28
N PHE A 86 -2.13 -3.50 -19.01
CA PHE A 86 -3.02 -3.36 -17.85
C PHE A 86 -4.42 -2.94 -18.28
N LYS A 87 -5.44 -3.62 -17.73
CA LYS A 87 -6.82 -3.21 -17.94
C LYS A 87 -7.03 -1.82 -17.31
N PRO A 88 -7.54 -0.83 -18.07
CA PRO A 88 -7.93 0.46 -17.51
C PRO A 88 -8.93 0.22 -16.38
N ASN A 89 -8.69 0.80 -15.20
CA ASN A 89 -9.62 0.75 -14.08
C ASN A 89 -10.18 2.17 -13.84
N PRO A 90 -11.52 2.36 -13.83
CA PRO A 90 -12.13 3.67 -13.58
C PRO A 90 -11.82 4.24 -12.19
N MET A 91 -11.37 3.40 -11.25
CA MET A 91 -10.93 3.80 -9.91
C MET A 91 -9.41 4.06 -9.83
N GLY A 92 -8.68 3.90 -10.94
CA GLY A 92 -7.23 3.86 -10.93
C GLY A 92 -6.69 2.67 -10.11
N THR A 93 -5.45 2.81 -9.63
CA THR A 93 -4.79 1.84 -8.76
C THR A 93 -4.33 2.56 -7.50
N PHE A 94 -4.49 1.93 -6.35
CA PHE A 94 -4.16 2.52 -5.07
C PHE A 94 -3.09 1.72 -4.33
N LYS A 95 -2.14 2.45 -3.74
CA LYS A 95 -1.12 1.90 -2.88
C LYS A 95 -1.35 2.34 -1.45
N LEU A 96 -1.45 1.36 -0.56
CA LEU A 96 -1.51 1.58 0.88
C LEU A 96 -0.20 1.07 1.50
N ARG A 97 0.49 1.94 2.23
CA ARG A 97 1.80 1.65 2.83
C ARG A 97 1.81 2.01 4.30
N TYR A 98 2.32 1.10 5.13
CA TYR A 98 2.72 1.35 6.50
C TYR A 98 4.23 1.14 6.64
N THR A 99 4.95 2.12 7.20
CA THR A 99 6.42 2.05 7.37
C THR A 99 6.79 2.05 8.84
N HIS A 100 7.13 0.87 9.35
CA HIS A 100 7.58 0.68 10.72
C HIS A 100 8.51 -0.53 10.80
N LYS A 101 9.74 -0.33 11.29
CA LYS A 101 10.78 -1.37 11.27
C LYS A 101 10.41 -2.57 12.13
N ASN A 102 9.96 -2.33 13.35
CA ASN A 102 9.70 -3.40 14.31
C ASN A 102 8.51 -4.27 13.88
N ASP A 103 7.42 -3.66 13.42
CA ASP A 103 6.24 -4.42 12.98
C ASP A 103 6.52 -5.21 11.70
N PHE A 104 7.30 -4.63 10.78
CA PHE A 104 7.77 -5.34 9.60
C PHE A 104 8.56 -6.59 9.99
N LEU A 105 9.55 -6.44 10.88
CA LEU A 105 10.39 -7.56 11.33
C LEU A 105 9.58 -8.61 12.11
N LYS A 106 8.62 -8.19 12.92
CA LYS A 106 7.69 -9.07 13.63
C LYS A 106 6.85 -9.89 12.65
N LEU A 107 6.22 -9.24 11.67
CA LEU A 107 5.42 -9.92 10.64
C LEU A 107 6.29 -10.89 9.83
N GLN A 108 7.49 -10.46 9.44
CA GLN A 108 8.43 -11.31 8.71
C GLN A 108 8.79 -12.57 9.52
N LYS A 109 9.05 -12.43 10.84
CA LYS A 109 9.33 -13.57 11.72
C LYS A 109 8.14 -14.55 11.76
N MET A 110 6.91 -14.03 11.87
CA MET A 110 5.69 -14.86 11.89
C MET A 110 5.52 -15.66 10.60
N ILE A 111 5.71 -15.01 9.43
CA ILE A 111 5.63 -15.68 8.13
C ILE A 111 6.71 -16.76 8.00
N ASN A 112 7.94 -16.45 8.38
CA ASN A 112 9.05 -17.40 8.33
C ASN A 112 8.80 -18.62 9.22
N GLN A 113 8.20 -18.43 10.40
CA GLN A 113 7.84 -19.54 11.29
C GLN A 113 6.75 -20.40 10.66
N LEU A 114 5.68 -19.77 10.15
CA LEU A 114 4.58 -20.48 9.48
C LEU A 114 5.07 -21.34 8.31
N TRP A 115 5.99 -20.83 7.50
CA TRP A 115 6.53 -21.58 6.37
C TRP A 115 7.42 -22.76 6.79
N ARG A 116 8.18 -22.61 7.87
CA ARG A 116 8.95 -23.73 8.46
C ARG A 116 8.01 -24.82 8.97
N ASP A 117 6.97 -24.43 9.69
CA ASP A 117 5.98 -25.36 10.24
C ASP A 117 5.20 -26.08 9.12
N ALA A 118 5.01 -25.43 7.97
CA ALA A 118 4.38 -26.00 6.78
C ALA A 118 5.34 -26.81 5.88
N GLY A 119 6.63 -26.91 6.21
CA GLY A 119 7.63 -27.64 5.42
C GLY A 119 7.95 -27.02 4.06
N VAL A 120 7.70 -25.71 3.88
CA VAL A 120 8.00 -24.98 2.64
C VAL A 120 9.47 -24.56 2.57
N VAL A 121 10.09 -24.31 3.73
CA VAL A 121 11.51 -23.92 3.91
C VAL A 121 12.10 -24.53 5.18
#